data_AF-A0A7Y7I0D2-F1
#
_entry.id   AF-A0A7Y7I0D2-F1
#
_cell.length_a   1.000
_cell.length_b   1.000
_cell.length_c   1.000
_cell.angle_alpha   90.00
_cell.angle_beta   90.00
_cell.angle_gamma   90.00
#
_symmetry.space_group_name_H-M   'P 1'
#
loop_
_entity.id
_entity.type
_entity.pdbx_description
1 polymer ?
#
loop_
_entity_poly.entity_id
_entity_poly.type
_entity_poly.pdbx_seq_one_letter_code
_entity_poly.pdbx_strand_id
1 'polypeptide(L)'
;MGTVTFPYRLPNELMEEFGAFTGMHWAGWQIEPAICDAIRAYMRPQPAAQPQQAAAEVADAGYQWKQVFLPEGTRLRASFGRAPYHAVVRGNDIRCGEQALSPSAFANLKGSGNRNAWKAVWLLFPGSEQWVLADTCRAQQKAVIARLFGAAEPQQVPAPCPAPAKIPLVRTKQTGRSGASGKTAKRGRGGKRGKHGKQHKQQKQHGRHAAA
;
A
#
# COMPACT_ATOMS: atom_id res chain seq x y z
N MET A 1 41.70 31.05 32.42
CA MET A 1 40.92 29.81 32.61
C MET A 1 41.90 28.76 33.08
N GLY A 2 41.75 28.22 34.30
CA GLY A 2 42.65 27.18 34.80
C GLY A 2 42.34 25.84 34.14
N THR A 3 43.37 25.05 33.84
CA THR A 3 43.21 23.65 33.43
C THR A 3 43.24 22.76 34.67
N VAL A 4 42.35 21.77 34.73
CA VAL A 4 42.35 20.76 35.79
C VAL A 4 42.78 19.44 35.16
N THR A 5 43.90 18.89 35.64
CA THR A 5 44.43 17.61 35.17
C THR A 5 44.11 16.54 36.21
N PHE A 6 43.41 15.49 35.80
CA PHE A 6 43.15 14.32 36.64
C PHE A 6 43.31 13.04 35.81
N PRO A 7 43.78 11.94 36.42
CA PRO A 7 43.93 10.67 35.72
C PRO A 7 42.55 10.02 35.52
N TYR A 8 42.25 9.65 34.28
CA TYR A 8 41.06 8.88 33.92
C TYR A 8 41.47 7.74 32.98
N ARG A 9 40.85 6.57 33.12
CA ARG A 9 41.12 5.39 32.29
C ARG A 9 40.05 5.26 31.22
N LEU A 10 40.46 5.35 29.95
CA LEU A 10 39.60 5.00 28.82
C LEU A 10 40.03 3.66 28.22
N PRO A 11 39.06 2.80 27.83
CA PRO A 11 39.36 1.62 27.05
C PRO A 11 40.08 1.98 25.75
N ASN A 12 41.07 1.18 25.35
CA ASN A 12 41.81 1.41 24.11
C ASN A 12 40.89 1.36 22.89
N GLU A 13 39.98 0.38 22.84
CA GLU A 13 39.00 0.23 21.75
C GLU A 13 38.23 1.53 21.48
N LEU A 14 37.76 2.19 22.55
CA LEU A 14 37.00 3.43 22.44
C LEU A 14 37.87 4.57 21.88
N MET A 15 39.14 4.63 22.28
CA MET A 15 40.07 5.63 21.78
C MET A 15 40.43 5.38 20.31
N GLU A 16 40.60 4.12 19.92
CA GLU A 16 40.84 3.71 18.54
C GLU A 16 39.64 4.05 17.63
N GLU A 17 38.42 3.71 18.06
CA GLU A 17 37.18 4.07 17.37
C GLU A 17 37.02 5.58 17.25
N PHE A 18 37.26 6.33 18.34
CA PHE A 18 37.17 7.77 18.33
C PHE A 18 38.20 8.42 17.41
N GLY A 19 39.42 7.88 17.37
CA GLY A 19 40.44 8.30 16.41
C GLY A 19 40.04 8.04 14.96
N ALA A 20 39.52 6.84 14.67
CA ALA A 20 39.00 6.49 13.36
C ALA A 20 37.83 7.39 12.92
N PHE A 21 36.91 7.71 13.85
CA PHE A 21 35.77 8.58 13.60
C PHE A 21 36.19 10.03 13.30
N THR A 22 37.19 10.53 14.03
CA THR A 22 37.68 11.91 13.89
C THR A 22 38.76 12.06 12.80
N GLY A 23 39.26 10.96 12.23
CA GLY A 23 40.40 10.96 11.31
C GLY A 23 41.72 11.34 11.98
N MET A 24 41.79 11.33 13.31
CA MET A 24 42.95 11.70 14.11
C MET A 24 43.53 10.48 14.81
N HIS A 25 44.85 10.41 14.94
CA HIS A 25 45.46 9.36 15.75
C HIS A 25 45.13 9.60 17.23
N TRP A 26 44.68 8.57 17.93
CA TRP A 26 44.18 8.66 19.31
C TRP A 26 45.26 9.05 20.34
N ALA A 27 46.55 8.80 20.05
CA ALA A 27 47.67 9.26 20.88
C ALA A 27 48.25 10.63 20.43
N GLY A 28 47.58 11.30 19.49
CA GLY A 28 47.97 12.62 19.01
C GLY A 28 47.49 13.74 19.93
N TRP A 29 48.15 14.90 19.88
CA TRP A 29 47.79 16.08 20.66
C TRP A 29 46.52 16.76 20.12
N GLN A 30 46.14 16.44 18.89
CA GLN A 30 44.96 16.94 18.19
C GLN A 30 43.65 16.32 18.71
N ILE A 31 43.73 15.25 19.53
CA ILE A 31 42.55 14.57 20.05
C ILE A 31 41.88 15.35 21.19
N GLU A 32 42.65 16.15 21.93
CA GLU A 32 42.17 16.94 23.08
C GLU A 32 40.99 17.87 22.72
N PRO A 33 41.05 18.71 21.65
CA PRO A 33 39.93 19.54 21.28
C PRO A 33 38.70 18.72 20.88
N ALA A 34 38.89 17.57 20.22
CA ALA A 34 37.79 16.70 19.83
C ALA A 34 37.09 16.06 21.03
N ILE A 35 37.85 15.63 22.05
CA ILE A 35 37.29 15.11 23.30
C ILE A 35 36.52 16.22 24.03
N CYS A 36 37.12 17.42 24.13
CA CYS A 36 36.46 18.58 24.73
C CYS A 36 35.14 18.93 24.02
N ASP A 37 35.12 18.89 22.69
CA ASP A 37 33.91 19.15 21.90
C ASP A 37 32.86 18.04 22.06
N ALA A 38 33.26 16.77 22.08
CA ALA A 38 32.37 15.64 22.35
C ALA A 38 31.71 15.76 23.74
N ILE A 39 32.48 16.12 24.76
CA ILE A 39 31.96 16.34 26.12
C ILE A 39 31.01 17.54 26.15
N ARG A 40 31.33 18.65 25.48
CA ARG A 40 30.44 19.82 25.38
C ARG A 40 29.12 19.46 24.69
N ALA A 41 29.17 18.69 23.61
CA ALA A 41 28.00 18.21 22.89
C ALA A 41 27.15 17.26 23.75
N TYR A 42 27.78 16.46 24.62
CA TYR A 42 27.07 15.62 25.58
C TYR A 42 26.40 16.44 26.70
N MET A 43 27.12 17.43 27.26
CA MET A 43 26.60 18.30 28.33
C MET A 43 25.49 19.24 27.87
N ARG A 44 25.53 19.66 26.60
CA ARG A 44 24.48 20.44 25.96
C ARG A 44 23.94 19.61 24.81
N PRO A 45 23.02 18.66 25.08
CA PRO A 45 22.45 17.86 24.02
C PRO A 45 21.85 18.82 23.01
N GLN A 46 22.53 18.92 21.86
CA GLN A 46 22.02 19.67 20.73
C GLN A 46 20.66 19.04 20.42
N PRO A 47 19.54 19.79 20.42
CA PRO A 47 18.28 19.25 19.93
C PRO A 47 18.59 18.77 18.53
N ALA A 48 18.57 17.45 18.36
CA ALA A 48 19.40 16.76 17.40
C ALA A 48 19.31 17.45 16.04
N ALA A 49 20.41 18.02 15.55
CA ALA A 49 20.50 18.40 14.14
C ALA A 49 20.59 17.08 13.35
N GLN A 50 19.47 16.37 13.27
CA GLN A 50 19.32 15.23 12.39
C GLN A 50 19.10 15.79 10.99
N PRO A 51 19.88 15.39 9.98
CA PRO A 51 19.47 15.52 8.58
C PRO A 51 18.19 14.71 8.25
N GLN A 52 17.51 14.13 9.25
CA GLN A 52 16.41 13.18 9.14
C GLN A 52 15.09 13.67 9.73
N GLN A 53 15.05 14.79 10.47
CA GLN A 53 13.81 15.29 11.08
C GLN A 53 12.81 15.87 10.08
N ALA A 54 13.27 16.34 8.91
CA ALA A 54 12.37 16.73 7.83
C ALA A 54 11.62 15.54 7.19
N ALA A 55 12.08 14.29 7.39
CA ALA A 55 11.36 13.09 6.95
C ALA A 55 10.52 12.48 8.10
N ALA A 56 10.92 12.68 9.36
CA ALA A 56 10.22 12.15 10.52
C ALA A 56 8.98 12.96 10.93
N GLU A 57 8.99 14.30 10.81
CA GLU A 57 7.76 15.09 11.02
C GLU A 57 6.70 14.81 9.94
N VAL A 58 7.13 14.39 8.74
CA VAL A 58 6.24 13.96 7.65
C VAL A 58 5.73 12.53 7.85
N ALA A 59 6.37 11.74 8.72
CA ALA A 59 5.98 10.35 8.97
C ALA A 59 4.71 10.24 9.84
N ASP A 60 4.44 11.23 10.70
CA ASP A 60 3.23 11.27 11.53
C ASP A 60 2.08 12.04 10.84
N ALA A 61 2.41 12.83 9.82
CA ALA A 61 1.44 13.49 8.96
C ALA A 61 1.00 12.53 7.82
N GLY A 62 -0.28 12.16 7.80
CA GLY A 62 -0.81 11.29 6.76
C GLY A 62 -2.32 11.16 6.80
N TYR A 63 -2.88 10.61 5.73
CA TYR A 63 -4.31 10.38 5.57
C TYR A 63 -4.68 8.95 5.97
N GLN A 64 -5.51 8.80 7.00
CA GLN A 64 -6.04 7.49 7.38
C GLN A 64 -7.25 7.11 6.50
N TRP A 65 -7.05 6.20 5.54
CA TRP A 65 -8.12 5.64 4.74
C TRP A 65 -8.62 4.31 5.31
N LYS A 66 -9.57 4.39 6.26
CA LYS A 66 -10.13 3.23 6.98
C LYS A 66 -9.05 2.40 7.68
N GLN A 67 -8.51 1.41 6.98
CA GLN A 67 -7.53 0.43 7.46
C GLN A 67 -6.18 0.57 6.75
N VAL A 68 -6.05 1.49 5.80
CA VAL A 68 -4.80 1.79 5.09
C VAL A 68 -4.39 3.20 5.47
N PHE A 69 -3.20 3.34 6.06
CA PHE A 69 -2.59 4.63 6.32
C PHE A 69 -1.82 5.07 5.07
N LEU A 70 -2.03 6.32 4.65
CA LEU A 70 -1.30 6.93 3.53
C LEU A 70 -0.39 8.02 4.10
N PRO A 71 0.93 7.81 4.14
CA PRO A 71 1.85 8.83 4.63
C PRO A 71 1.81 10.07 3.72
N GLU A 72 2.14 11.23 4.26
CA GLU A 72 2.23 12.47 3.48
C GLU A 72 3.21 12.31 2.31
N GLY A 73 2.86 12.95 1.19
CA GLY A 73 3.60 12.84 -0.07
C GLY A 73 3.21 11.62 -0.91
N THR A 74 2.36 10.71 -0.38
CA THR A 74 1.76 9.64 -1.19
C THR A 74 1.00 10.25 -2.37
N ARG A 75 1.33 9.79 -3.59
CA ARG A 75 0.65 10.23 -4.81
C ARG A 75 -0.45 9.24 -5.14
N LEU A 76 -1.64 9.76 -5.39
CA LEU A 76 -2.78 9.00 -5.85
C LEU A 76 -2.93 9.21 -7.36
N ARG A 77 -3.24 8.14 -8.07
CA ARG A 77 -3.57 8.18 -9.49
C ARG A 77 -4.88 7.44 -9.70
N ALA A 78 -5.78 8.04 -10.45
CA ALA A 78 -6.94 7.36 -10.97
C ALA A 78 -7.07 7.64 -12.47
N SER A 79 -7.68 6.73 -13.21
CA SER A 79 -7.92 6.90 -14.63
C SER A 79 -9.42 6.90 -14.92
N PHE A 80 -9.84 7.90 -15.68
CA PHE A 80 -11.18 7.94 -16.25
C PHE A 80 -11.07 8.07 -17.76
N GLY A 81 -11.54 7.04 -18.48
CA GLY A 81 -11.34 6.95 -19.93
C GLY A 81 -9.85 6.89 -20.27
N ARG A 82 -9.40 7.78 -21.17
CA ARG A 82 -8.00 7.87 -21.62
C ARG A 82 -7.12 8.82 -20.80
N ALA A 83 -7.69 9.55 -19.83
CA ALA A 83 -6.95 10.55 -19.06
C ALA A 83 -6.70 10.08 -17.62
N PRO A 84 -5.44 9.86 -17.22
CA PRO A 84 -5.09 9.72 -15.81
C PRO A 84 -5.08 11.10 -15.15
N TYR A 85 -5.54 11.16 -13.91
CA TYR A 85 -5.42 12.34 -13.06
C TYR A 85 -4.78 11.94 -11.73
N HIS A 86 -4.14 12.91 -11.10
CA HIS A 86 -3.30 12.71 -9.93
C HIS A 86 -3.75 13.59 -8.77
N ALA A 87 -3.54 13.08 -7.55
CA ALA A 87 -3.68 13.82 -6.30
C ALA A 87 -2.49 13.49 -5.39
N VAL A 88 -2.27 14.30 -4.37
CA VAL A 88 -1.20 14.13 -3.40
C VAL A 88 -1.76 14.24 -2.00
N VAL A 89 -1.34 13.36 -1.11
CA VAL A 89 -1.64 13.47 0.32
C VAL A 89 -0.81 14.59 0.93
N ARG A 90 -1.47 15.54 1.58
CA ARG A 90 -0.87 16.66 2.30
C ARG A 90 -1.47 16.68 3.71
N GLY A 91 -0.66 16.42 4.72
CA GLY A 91 -1.16 16.17 6.07
C GLY A 91 -2.26 15.10 6.07
N ASN A 92 -3.44 15.47 6.57
CA ASN A 92 -4.59 14.59 6.71
C ASN A 92 -5.65 14.76 5.62
N ASP A 93 -5.29 15.33 4.46
CA ASP A 93 -6.19 15.53 3.32
C ASP A 93 -5.55 15.04 2.00
N ILE A 94 -6.39 14.57 1.07
CA ILE A 94 -5.97 14.28 -0.30
C ILE A 94 -6.27 15.52 -1.14
N ARG A 95 -5.23 16.12 -1.73
CA ARG A 95 -5.35 17.32 -2.57
C ARG A 95 -5.19 16.99 -4.05
N CYS A 96 -6.18 17.40 -4.84
CA CYS A 96 -6.11 17.37 -6.31
C CYS A 96 -6.10 18.82 -6.81
N GLY A 97 -4.91 19.36 -7.08
CA GLY A 97 -4.75 20.81 -7.28
C GLY A 97 -5.05 21.56 -5.99
N GLU A 98 -6.00 22.50 -6.03
CA GLU A 98 -6.42 23.29 -4.86
C GLU A 98 -7.53 22.64 -4.02
N GLN A 99 -8.14 21.56 -4.52
CA GLN A 99 -9.30 20.96 -3.88
C GLN A 99 -8.92 19.79 -2.97
N ALA A 100 -9.36 19.86 -1.71
CA ALA A 100 -9.34 18.71 -0.80
C ALA A 100 -10.49 17.76 -1.11
N LEU A 101 -10.17 16.47 -1.30
CA LEU A 101 -11.11 15.45 -1.74
C LEU A 101 -11.03 14.22 -0.84
N SER A 102 -12.15 13.51 -0.69
CA SER A 102 -12.13 12.15 -0.14
C SER A 102 -11.66 11.16 -1.21
N PRO A 103 -11.19 9.95 -0.84
CA PRO A 103 -10.80 8.92 -1.81
C PRO A 103 -11.92 8.58 -2.81
N SER A 104 -13.18 8.56 -2.34
CA SER A 104 -14.36 8.32 -3.17
C SER A 104 -14.66 9.49 -4.10
N ALA A 105 -14.50 10.73 -3.62
CA ALA A 105 -14.64 11.93 -4.45
C ALA A 105 -13.55 11.97 -5.53
N PHE A 106 -12.30 11.64 -5.18
CA PHE A 106 -11.20 11.54 -6.12
C PHE A 106 -11.48 10.50 -7.21
N ALA A 107 -11.88 9.28 -6.85
CA ALA A 107 -12.20 8.23 -7.82
C ALA A 107 -13.34 8.57 -8.79
N ASN A 108 -14.26 9.44 -8.37
CA ASN A 108 -15.41 9.88 -9.16
C ASN A 108 -15.25 11.30 -9.72
N LEU A 109 -14.08 11.94 -9.56
CA LEU A 109 -13.87 13.36 -9.92
C LEU A 109 -14.20 13.68 -11.38
N LYS A 110 -13.92 12.74 -12.28
CA LYS A 110 -14.16 12.87 -13.72
C LYS A 110 -15.23 11.92 -14.27
N GLY A 111 -15.91 11.15 -13.41
CA GLY A 111 -16.79 10.05 -13.84
C GLY A 111 -18.14 10.01 -13.11
N SER A 112 -19.00 9.05 -13.50
CA SER A 112 -20.30 8.85 -12.84
C SER A 112 -20.11 8.26 -11.44
N GLY A 113 -20.71 8.90 -10.43
CA GLY A 113 -20.50 8.74 -8.97
C GLY A 113 -20.73 7.38 -8.30
N ASN A 114 -20.48 6.25 -8.97
CA ASN A 114 -20.63 4.90 -8.40
C ASN A 114 -19.37 4.03 -8.57
N ARG A 115 -18.19 4.63 -8.73
CA ARG A 115 -16.94 3.86 -8.78
C ARG A 115 -16.43 3.56 -7.38
N ASN A 116 -15.98 2.33 -7.19
CA ASN A 116 -15.31 1.93 -5.97
C ASN A 116 -13.87 2.46 -5.98
N ALA A 117 -13.56 3.37 -5.06
CA ALA A 117 -12.25 3.99 -4.94
C ALA A 117 -11.12 2.97 -4.73
N TRP A 118 -11.35 1.89 -4.00
CA TRP A 118 -10.33 0.86 -3.76
C TRP A 118 -9.84 0.22 -5.06
N LYS A 119 -10.75 0.04 -6.03
CA LYS A 119 -10.44 -0.59 -7.32
C LYS A 119 -9.95 0.40 -8.39
N ALA A 120 -10.25 1.68 -8.20
CA ALA A 120 -9.96 2.73 -9.18
C ALA A 120 -8.68 3.50 -8.88
N VAL A 121 -8.27 3.57 -7.61
CA VAL A 121 -7.14 4.37 -7.15
C VAL A 121 -5.86 3.51 -7.05
N TRP A 122 -4.81 4.06 -7.63
CA TRP A 122 -3.43 3.60 -7.52
C TRP A 122 -2.67 4.56 -6.60
N LEU A 123 -1.78 4.00 -5.79
CA LEU A 123 -1.00 4.66 -4.76
C LEU A 123 0.47 4.53 -5.11
N LEU A 124 1.21 5.63 -4.97
CA LEU A 124 2.67 5.66 -5.04
C LEU A 124 3.17 6.22 -3.71
N PHE A 125 3.79 5.35 -2.91
CA PHE A 125 4.31 5.73 -1.60
C PHE A 125 5.62 6.54 -1.74
N PRO A 126 5.90 7.46 -0.82
CA PRO A 126 7.17 8.17 -0.79
C PRO A 126 8.32 7.16 -0.64
N GLY A 127 9.33 7.25 -1.51
CA GLY A 127 10.46 6.32 -1.56
C GLY A 127 10.22 5.05 -2.39
N SER A 128 9.01 4.80 -2.87
CA SER A 128 8.71 3.72 -3.82
C SER A 128 8.49 4.28 -5.23
N GLU A 129 9.00 3.61 -6.25
CA GLU A 129 8.80 4.00 -7.67
C GLU A 129 7.63 3.27 -8.34
N GLN A 130 7.08 2.26 -7.66
CA GLN A 130 6.03 1.41 -8.20
C GLN A 130 4.65 1.84 -7.74
N TRP A 131 3.72 1.95 -8.70
CA TRP A 131 2.31 2.17 -8.42
C TRP A 131 1.65 0.88 -7.92
N VAL A 132 1.01 0.96 -6.76
CA VAL A 132 0.29 -0.16 -6.14
C VAL A 132 -1.19 0.15 -6.07
N LEU A 133 -2.03 -0.82 -6.40
CA LEU A 133 -3.48 -0.65 -6.34
C LEU A 133 -3.94 -0.58 -4.87
N ALA A 134 -4.84 0.35 -4.52
CA ALA A 134 -5.27 0.55 -3.14
C ALA A 134 -5.90 -0.71 -2.51
N ASP A 135 -6.63 -1.52 -3.28
CA ASP A 135 -7.20 -2.79 -2.84
C ASP A 135 -6.09 -3.81 -2.44
N THR A 136 -4.96 -3.80 -3.15
CA THR A 136 -3.81 -4.65 -2.82
C THR A 136 -3.19 -4.24 -1.48
N CYS A 137 -2.99 -2.93 -1.25
CA CYS A 137 -2.49 -2.43 0.04
C CYS A 137 -3.43 -2.84 1.19
N ARG A 138 -4.74 -2.73 0.96
CA ARG A 138 -5.77 -3.14 1.92
C ARG A 138 -5.70 -4.63 2.26
N ALA A 139 -5.53 -5.48 1.24
CA ALA A 139 -5.41 -6.93 1.41
C ALA A 139 -4.12 -7.31 2.16
N GLN A 140 -2.99 -6.68 1.82
CA GLN A 140 -1.71 -6.88 2.50
C GLN A 140 -1.81 -6.47 3.97
N GLN A 141 -2.34 -5.29 4.27
CA GLN A 141 -2.50 -4.83 5.65
C GLN A 141 -3.40 -5.78 6.45
N LYS A 142 -4.51 -6.22 5.86
CA LYS A 142 -5.40 -7.21 6.50
C LYS A 142 -4.66 -8.53 6.77
N ALA A 143 -3.83 -9.00 5.84
CA ALA A 143 -3.04 -10.22 6.00
C ALA A 143 -1.98 -10.07 7.10
N VAL A 144 -1.30 -8.93 7.19
CA VAL A 144 -0.33 -8.63 8.25
C VAL A 144 -1.01 -8.60 9.62
N ILE A 145 -2.12 -7.85 9.75
CA ILE A 145 -2.90 -7.81 11.00
C ILE A 145 -3.39 -9.22 11.36
N ALA A 146 -3.89 -10.00 10.41
CA ALA A 146 -4.32 -11.37 10.65
C ALA A 146 -3.17 -12.27 11.12
N ARG A 147 -1.95 -12.10 10.61
CA ARG A 147 -0.77 -12.86 11.08
C ARG A 147 -0.34 -12.45 12.48
N LEU A 148 -0.35 -11.14 12.77
CA LEU A 148 0.13 -10.60 14.05
C LEU A 148 -0.86 -10.86 15.19
N PHE A 149 -2.16 -10.74 14.92
CA PHE A 149 -3.22 -10.85 15.93
C PHE A 149 -4.10 -12.10 15.78
N GLY A 150 -3.81 -12.95 14.78
CA GLY A 150 -4.53 -14.20 14.53
C GLY A 150 -3.56 -15.38 14.42
N ALA A 151 -3.20 -15.96 15.55
CA ALA A 151 -2.58 -17.28 15.59
C ALA A 151 -3.64 -18.36 15.29
N ALA A 152 -3.74 -18.80 14.03
CA ALA A 152 -4.16 -20.14 13.61
C ALA A 152 -3.93 -20.31 12.09
N GLU A 153 -2.90 -21.08 11.75
CA GLU A 153 -2.41 -21.37 10.39
C GLU A 153 -3.17 -22.56 9.72
N PRO A 154 -2.97 -22.91 8.42
CA PRO A 154 -1.66 -23.28 7.87
C PRO A 154 -1.29 -22.76 6.46
N GLN A 155 -0.05 -22.30 6.34
CA GLN A 155 1.04 -22.87 5.53
C GLN A 155 0.66 -23.56 4.20
N GLN A 156 1.03 -22.91 3.09
CA GLN A 156 1.23 -23.53 1.79
C GLN A 156 2.61 -23.20 1.24
N VAL A 157 3.54 -24.16 1.36
CA VAL A 157 4.51 -24.58 0.32
C VAL A 157 5.25 -25.85 0.81
N PRO A 158 5.77 -26.75 -0.05
CA PRO A 158 5.59 -26.91 -1.50
C PRO A 158 5.25 -28.37 -1.92
N ALA A 159 4.67 -28.60 -3.10
CA ALA A 159 4.71 -29.92 -3.74
C ALA A 159 5.67 -29.86 -4.94
N PRO A 160 6.80 -30.60 -4.91
CA PRO A 160 7.63 -30.79 -6.09
C PRO A 160 6.89 -31.72 -7.06
N CYS A 161 6.97 -31.44 -8.36
CA CYS A 161 6.67 -32.45 -9.37
C CYS A 161 7.56 -33.68 -9.14
N PRO A 162 6.99 -34.88 -9.21
CA PRO A 162 7.55 -35.83 -10.16
C PRO A 162 6.45 -36.62 -10.92
N ALA A 163 6.52 -36.60 -12.24
CA ALA A 163 6.21 -37.78 -13.05
C ALA A 163 7.36 -38.81 -12.88
N PRO A 164 7.26 -40.11 -13.24
CA PRO A 164 6.33 -40.74 -14.19
C PRO A 164 5.77 -42.14 -13.81
N ALA A 165 4.78 -42.57 -14.61
CA ALA A 165 4.48 -43.92 -15.09
C ALA A 165 4.70 -45.15 -14.17
N LYS A 166 3.60 -45.83 -13.82
CA LYS A 166 3.53 -47.31 -13.86
C LYS A 166 2.16 -47.78 -14.37
N ILE A 167 2.22 -48.52 -15.48
CA ILE A 167 1.18 -49.34 -16.09
C ILE A 167 0.77 -50.45 -15.11
N PRO A 168 -0.51 -50.87 -15.09
CA PRO A 168 -0.75 -52.31 -15.16
C PRO A 168 -1.58 -52.72 -16.39
N LEU A 169 -1.02 -53.71 -17.06
CA LEU A 169 -1.50 -54.46 -18.20
C LEU A 169 -2.55 -55.49 -17.72
N VAL A 170 -3.73 -55.46 -18.36
CA VAL A 170 -4.57 -56.62 -18.79
C VAL A 170 -5.05 -57.62 -17.73
N ARG A 171 -6.38 -57.84 -17.65
CA ARG A 171 -7.03 -59.05 -18.24
C ARG A 171 -8.57 -59.05 -18.11
N THR A 172 -9.21 -58.83 -19.26
CA THR A 172 -10.34 -59.53 -19.90
C THR A 172 -11.43 -60.26 -19.09
N LYS A 173 -12.70 -59.94 -19.42
CA LYS A 173 -13.77 -60.86 -19.91
C LYS A 173 -15.00 -60.00 -20.33
N GLN A 174 -15.25 -59.71 -21.61
CA GLN A 174 -15.93 -60.47 -22.69
C GLN A 174 -17.48 -60.53 -22.60
N THR A 175 -18.10 -60.38 -23.78
CA THR A 175 -19.52 -60.55 -24.20
C THR A 175 -20.42 -59.31 -24.07
N GLY A 176 -21.09 -58.79 -25.11
CA GLY A 176 -21.19 -59.18 -26.52
C GLY A 176 -21.94 -58.13 -27.36
N ARG A 177 -21.87 -58.32 -28.69
CA ARG A 177 -22.89 -58.08 -29.77
C ARG A 177 -23.97 -57.00 -29.53
N SER A 178 -24.37 -56.13 -30.46
CA SER A 178 -24.28 -56.00 -31.92
C SER A 178 -25.07 -54.75 -32.34
N GLY A 179 -24.77 -54.19 -33.53
CA GLY A 179 -25.74 -53.45 -34.36
C GLY A 179 -25.74 -51.93 -34.18
N ALA A 180 -25.15 -51.12 -35.07
CA ALA A 180 -25.55 -50.78 -36.45
C ALA A 180 -26.72 -49.79 -36.56
N SER A 181 -26.48 -48.75 -37.39
CA SER A 181 -27.41 -47.73 -37.91
C SER A 181 -28.00 -46.75 -36.89
N GLY A 182 -28.06 -45.43 -37.13
CA GLY A 182 -27.83 -44.64 -38.33
C GLY A 182 -28.62 -43.34 -38.19
N LYS A 183 -28.16 -42.30 -38.90
CA LYS A 183 -28.98 -41.24 -39.52
C LYS A 183 -29.69 -40.19 -38.62
N THR A 184 -29.10 -38.98 -38.70
CA THR A 184 -29.70 -37.70 -39.16
C THR A 184 -30.84 -36.99 -38.41
N ALA A 185 -30.65 -35.66 -38.37
CA ALA A 185 -31.66 -34.59 -38.43
C ALA A 185 -32.43 -34.36 -37.11
N LYS A 186 -32.94 -33.18 -36.76
CA LYS A 186 -33.12 -31.87 -37.41
C LYS A 186 -33.62 -30.92 -36.30
N ARG A 187 -33.27 -29.63 -36.41
CA ARG A 187 -34.13 -28.45 -36.21
C ARG A 187 -35.03 -28.29 -34.96
N GLY A 188 -35.02 -27.03 -34.47
CA GLY A 188 -36.18 -26.37 -33.83
C GLY A 188 -35.70 -25.42 -32.73
N ARG A 189 -35.52 -24.10 -32.89
CA ARG A 189 -36.39 -23.00 -33.37
C ARG A 189 -37.41 -22.54 -32.31
N GLY A 190 -37.21 -21.31 -31.82
CA GLY A 190 -38.22 -20.43 -31.21
C GLY A 190 -38.40 -20.64 -29.70
N GLY A 191 -38.59 -19.62 -28.87
CA GLY A 191 -38.72 -18.18 -29.09
C GLY A 191 -39.36 -17.50 -27.87
N LYS A 192 -39.42 -16.15 -27.92
CA LYS A 192 -40.39 -15.24 -27.26
C LYS A 192 -40.30 -15.10 -25.73
N ARG A 193 -40.03 -13.91 -25.17
CA ARG A 193 -40.81 -12.63 -25.07
C ARG A 193 -41.58 -12.51 -23.74
N GLY A 194 -41.43 -11.35 -23.10
CA GLY A 194 -42.27 -10.76 -22.03
C GLY A 194 -41.38 -9.81 -21.23
N LYS A 195 -41.37 -8.46 -21.35
CA LYS A 195 -42.40 -7.41 -21.31
C LYS A 195 -43.26 -7.43 -20.02
N HIS A 196 -42.96 -6.50 -19.11
CA HIS A 196 -43.85 -5.60 -18.34
C HIS A 196 -42.89 -4.72 -17.50
N GLY A 197 -42.90 -3.39 -17.48
CA GLY A 197 -44.00 -2.44 -17.64
C GLY A 197 -44.49 -2.02 -16.26
N LYS A 198 -44.00 -0.90 -15.71
CA LYS A 198 -44.69 -0.11 -14.68
C LYS A 198 -44.27 1.36 -14.74
N GLN A 199 -45.17 2.15 -15.30
CA GLN A 199 -45.33 3.59 -15.11
C GLN A 199 -46.09 3.85 -13.81
N HIS A 200 -45.81 4.99 -13.17
CA HIS A 200 -46.69 5.92 -12.42
C HIS A 200 -45.82 6.70 -11.42
N LYS A 201 -46.01 7.99 -11.09
CA LYS A 201 -47.04 8.98 -11.40
C LYS A 201 -46.45 10.36 -11.06
N GLN A 202 -46.95 11.38 -11.74
CA GLN A 202 -46.75 12.81 -11.51
C GLN A 202 -47.06 13.24 -10.07
N GLN A 203 -46.38 14.29 -9.60
CA GLN A 203 -47.08 15.33 -8.83
C GLN A 203 -46.51 16.72 -9.14
N LYS A 204 -47.36 17.49 -9.81
CA LYS A 204 -47.26 18.92 -10.09
C LYS A 204 -48.01 19.61 -8.93
N GLN A 205 -47.39 20.57 -8.24
CA GLN A 205 -48.15 21.58 -7.51
C GLN A 205 -47.64 22.96 -7.90
N HIS A 206 -48.60 23.75 -8.38
CA HIS A 206 -48.53 25.18 -8.60
C HIS A 206 -48.64 25.92 -7.26
N GLY A 207 -47.96 27.06 -7.17
CA GLY A 207 -48.19 28.07 -6.15
C GLY A 207 -47.63 29.40 -6.61
N ARG A 208 -48.38 30.11 -7.47
CA ARG A 208 -48.32 31.57 -7.61
C ARG A 208 -49.11 32.16 -6.43
N HIS A 209 -48.64 33.25 -5.83
CA HIS A 209 -49.39 34.42 -5.33
C HIS A 209 -48.36 35.39 -4.72
N ALA A 210 -48.14 36.55 -5.35
CA ALA A 210 -48.75 37.87 -5.01
C ALA A 210 -47.97 38.56 -3.88
N ALA A 211 -47.18 39.59 -4.19
CA ALA A 211 -47.55 41.02 -4.21
C ALA A 211 -47.58 41.66 -2.81
N ALA A 212 -46.55 42.46 -2.53
CA ALA A 212 -46.57 43.75 -1.83
C ALA A 212 -45.17 44.35 -1.93
#